data_AF-K2B2V4-F1
#
_entry.id   AF-K2B2V4-F1
#
_cell.length_a   1.000
_cell.length_b   1.000
_cell.length_c   1.000
_cell.angle_alpha   90.00
_cell.angle_beta   90.00
_cell.angle_gamma   90.00
#
_symmetry.space_group_name_H-M   'P 1'
#
loop_
_entity.id
_entity.type
_entity.pdbx_description
1 polymer ?
#
loop_
_entity_poly.entity_id
_entity_poly.type
_entity_poly.pdbx_seq_one_letter_code
_entity_poly.pdbx_strand_id
1 'polypeptide(L)' 'PMLLSMPQQVQDSLSEQVPFPKRLGQPQEFAQLVQQIIQNEMLNACVIRLDGGIRMQAK' A
#
# COMPACT_ATOMS: atom_id res chain seq x y z
N PRO A 1 3.32 -5.85 -9.56
CA PRO A 1 4.24 -6.32 -10.64
C PRO A 1 5.44 -5.41 -10.96
N MET A 2 5.81 -4.44 -10.10
CA MET A 2 7.16 -3.83 -10.09
C MET A 2 7.92 -4.12 -8.77
N LEU A 3 7.20 -4.12 -7.64
CA LEU A 3 7.72 -4.47 -6.31
C LEU A 3 8.23 -5.91 -6.19
N LEU A 4 7.51 -6.87 -6.80
CA LEU A 4 7.87 -8.30 -6.76
C LEU A 4 9.09 -8.64 -7.63
N SER A 5 9.46 -7.75 -8.56
CA SER A 5 10.62 -7.88 -9.44
C SER A 5 11.86 -7.17 -8.90
N MET A 6 11.76 -6.53 -7.72
CA MET A 6 12.91 -5.92 -7.05
C MET A 6 13.73 -6.97 -6.28
N PRO A 7 15.03 -6.75 -6.06
CA PRO A 7 15.85 -7.63 -5.23
C PRO A 7 15.24 -7.82 -3.84
N GLN A 8 15.33 -9.04 -3.29
CA GLN A 8 14.72 -9.41 -2.00
C GLN A 8 15.09 -8.43 -0.88
N GLN A 9 16.37 -8.02 -0.83
CA GLN A 9 16.85 -7.03 0.15
C GLN A 9 16.08 -5.69 0.11
N VAL A 10 15.65 -5.25 -1.08
CA VAL A 10 14.88 -4.02 -1.24
C VAL A 10 13.43 -4.22 -0.77
N GLN A 11 12.85 -5.39 -1.05
CA GLN A 11 11.51 -5.75 -0.56
C GLN A 11 11.47 -5.81 0.96
N ASP A 12 12.49 -6.42 1.58
CA ASP A 12 12.60 -6.55 3.03
C ASP A 12 12.80 -5.17 3.69
N SER A 13 13.73 -4.36 3.17
CA SER A 13 13.97 -3.00 3.66
C SER A 13 12.75 -2.08 3.57
N LEU A 14 11.93 -2.22 2.52
CA LEU A 14 10.68 -1.49 2.40
C LEU A 14 9.62 -1.97 3.40
N SER A 15 9.54 -3.28 3.63
CA SER A 15 8.61 -3.88 4.59
C SER A 15 8.86 -3.42 6.02
N GLU A 16 10.13 -3.25 6.41
CA GLU A 16 10.53 -2.76 7.73
C GLU A 16 10.15 -1.30 7.98
N GLN A 17 10.11 -0.49 6.92
CA GLN A 17 9.74 0.93 7.02
C GLN A 17 8.23 1.14 7.20
N VAL A 18 7.40 0.13 6.96
CA VAL A 18 5.95 0.20 7.18
C VAL A 18 5.65 0.08 8.68
N PRO A 19 5.03 1.09 9.31
CA PRO A 19 4.68 1.03 10.73
C PRO A 19 3.80 -0.18 11.10
N PHE A 20 2.66 -0.34 10.43
CA PHE A 20 1.77 -1.48 10.63
C PHE A 20 0.76 -1.60 9.47
N PRO A 21 0.48 -2.81 8.97
CA PRO A 21 1.16 -4.08 9.25
C PRO A 21 2.59 -4.10 8.66
N LYS A 22 3.55 -4.70 9.37
CA LYS A 22 4.98 -4.75 8.96
C LYS A 22 5.24 -5.74 7.81
N ARG A 23 4.67 -5.46 6.65
CA ARG A 23 4.81 -6.25 5.42
C ARG A 23 4.43 -5.41 4.20
N LEU A 24 4.74 -5.92 3.01
CA LEU A 24 4.17 -5.38 1.78
C LEU A 24 2.65 -5.62 1.72
N GLY A 25 1.97 -4.69 1.05
CA GLY A 25 0.55 -4.81 0.75
C GLY A 25 0.26 -5.98 -0.19
N GLN A 26 -0.84 -6.67 0.05
CA GLN A 26 -1.33 -7.73 -0.81
C GLN A 26 -2.28 -7.16 -1.87
N PRO A 27 -2.29 -7.67 -3.12
CA PRO A 27 -3.20 -7.18 -4.15
C PRO A 27 -4.69 -7.20 -3.76
N GLN A 28 -5.09 -8.15 -2.93
CA GLN A 28 -6.45 -8.28 -2.42
C GLN A 28 -6.86 -7.11 -1.53
N GLU A 29 -5.94 -6.53 -0.75
CA GLU A 29 -6.22 -5.37 0.12
C GLU A 29 -6.50 -4.11 -0.71
N PHE A 30 -5.79 -3.96 -1.83
CA PHE A 30 -6.09 -2.91 -2.80
C PHE A 30 -7.46 -3.11 -3.46
N ALA A 31 -7.78 -4.34 -3.86
CA ALA A 31 -9.08 -4.68 -4.44
C ALA A 31 -10.24 -4.41 -3.47
N GLN A 32 -10.05 -4.66 -2.17
CA GLN A 32 -11.02 -4.31 -1.14
C GLN A 32 -11.30 -2.81 -1.09
N LEU A 33 -10.26 -1.96 -1.15
CA LEU A 33 -10.45 -0.51 -1.20
C LEU A 33 -11.22 -0.07 -2.45
N VAL A 34 -10.89 -0.63 -3.62
CA VAL A 34 -11.60 -0.34 -4.88
C VAL A 34 -13.09 -0.70 -4.75
N GLN A 35 -13.40 -1.84 -4.16
CA GLN A 35 -14.79 -2.25 -3.92
C GLN A 35 -15.53 -1.25 -3.01
N GLN A 36 -14.89 -0.77 -1.94
CA GLN A 36 -15.47 0.24 -1.05
C GLN A 36 -15.76 1.57 -1.75
N ILE A 37 -14.84 2.01 -2.62
CA ILE A 37 -15.02 3.25 -3.41
C ILE A 37 -16.23 3.12 -4.34
N ILE A 38 -16.40 1.97 -5.00
CA ILE A 38 -17.53 1.75 -5.91
C ILE A 38 -18.87 1.64 -5.16
N GLN A 39 -18.86 1.11 -3.94
CA GLN A 39 -20.08 0.85 -3.16
C GLN A 39 -20.58 2.05 -2.34
N ASN A 40 -19.72 3.02 -2.02
CA ASN A 40 -20.07 4.14 -1.16
C ASN A 40 -20.10 5.46 -1.95
N GLU A 41 -21.29 5.92 -2.31
CA GLU A 41 -21.51 7.13 -3.13
C GLU A 41 -20.93 8.42 -2.51
N MET A 42 -20.70 8.46 -1.20
CA MET A 42 -20.12 9.63 -0.53
C MET A 42 -18.59 9.69 -0.65
N LEU A 43 -17.93 8.62 -1.08
CA LEU A 43 -16.49 8.64 -1.38
C LEU A 43 -16.28 9.28 -2.75
N ASN A 44 -16.12 10.60 -2.77
CA ASN A 44 -15.98 11.37 -3.99
C ASN A 44 -14.83 12.39 -3.89
N ALA A 45 -14.15 12.62 -5.02
CA ALA A 45 -13.09 13.63 -5.18
C ALA A 45 -12.03 13.64 -4.07
N CYS A 46 -11.66 12.46 -3.55
CA CYS A 46 -10.68 12.33 -2.48
C CYS A 46 -9.51 11.44 -2.88
N VAL A 47 -8.42 11.54 -2.12
CA VAL A 47 -7.23 10.71 -2.28
C VAL A 47 -7.04 9.91 -1.00
N ILE A 48 -7.13 8.58 -1.11
CA ILE A 48 -6.92 7.66 0.02
C ILE A 48 -5.56 7.00 -0.16
N ARG A 49 -4.68 7.20 0.82
CA ARG A 49 -3.42 6.47 0.88
C ARG A 49 -3.65 5.10 1.52
N LEU A 50 -3.24 4.04 0.83
CA LEU A 50 -3.23 2.67 1.33
C LEU A 50 -1.79 2.18 1.42
N ASP A 51 -1.11 2.52 2.53
CA ASP A 51 0.34 2.40 2.62
C ASP A 51 0.88 1.96 4.00
N GLY A 52 0.00 1.55 4.93
CA GLY A 52 0.39 1.13 6.28
C GLY A 52 1.04 2.23 7.13
N GLY A 53 0.89 3.50 6.74
CA GLY A 53 1.46 4.65 7.45
C GLY A 53 2.91 4.99 7.07
N ILE A 54 3.48 4.32 6.06
CA ILE A 54 4.85 4.59 5.63
C ILE A 54 5.02 6.05 5.16
N ARG A 55 6.20 6.61 5.44
CA ARG A 55 6.68 7.86 4.84
C ARG A 55 8.03 7.58 4.23
N MET A 56 8.10 7.59 2.89
CA MET A 56 9.35 7.33 2.18
C MET A 56 10.34 8.45 2.47
N GLN A 57 11.50 8.08 3.00
CA GLN A 57 12.60 9.01 3.24
C GLN A 57 13.38 9.20 1.93
N ALA A 58 13.92 10.41 1.72
CA ALA A 58 14.92 10.61 0.67
C ALA A 58 16.17 9.80 1.04
N LYS A 59 16.66 9.00 0.09
CA LYS A 59 17.97 8.36 0.20
C LYS A 59 19.04 9.32 -0.29
#